data_AF-A0A3B4WHG8-F1
#
_entry.id   AF-A0A3B4WHG8-F1
#
_cell.length_a   1.000
_cell.length_b   1.000
_cell.length_c   1.000
_cell.angle_alpha   90.00
_cell.angle_beta   90.00
_cell.angle_gamma   90.00
#
_symmetry.space_group_name_H-M   'P 1'
#
loop_
_entity.id
_entity.type
_entity.pdbx_description
1 polymer ?
#
loop_
_entity_poly.entity_id
_entity_poly.type
_entity_poly.pdbx_seq_one_letter_code
_entity_poly.pdbx_strand_id
1 'polypeptide(L)'
;MCVCVCVCVCVQEWWTHLWLNEGFASWIEYLCVDHCFPEYDIWTQFVSADYTRALDLDALDSSHPIEVNVGHPSEVDEIFDAISYSKGASVIRMLHNYIGDEVG
;
A
#
# COMPACT_ATOMS: atom_id res chain seq x y z
N MET A 1 -14.83 -3.37 -7.49
CA MET A 1 -15.07 -4.83 -7.39
C MET A 1 -13.92 -5.68 -7.93
N CYS A 2 -12.69 -5.15 -8.08
CA CYS A 2 -11.53 -5.93 -8.55
C CYS A 2 -10.31 -5.95 -7.60
N VAL A 3 -10.39 -5.41 -6.38
CA VAL A 3 -9.21 -5.37 -5.48
C VAL A 3 -9.17 -6.53 -4.48
N CYS A 4 -10.28 -7.26 -4.27
CA CYS A 4 -10.36 -8.25 -3.18
C CYS A 4 -9.77 -9.64 -3.47
N VAL A 5 -9.30 -9.95 -4.68
CA VAL A 5 -8.98 -11.36 -5.03
C VAL A 5 -7.54 -11.77 -4.72
N CYS A 6 -6.58 -10.85 -4.59
CA CYS A 6 -5.17 -11.22 -4.37
C CYS A 6 -4.72 -11.31 -2.90
N VAL A 7 -5.54 -10.92 -1.92
CA VAL A 7 -5.09 -10.70 -0.53
C VAL A 7 -5.46 -11.83 0.45
N CYS A 8 -6.16 -12.88 -0.01
CA CYS A 8 -6.63 -13.96 0.88
C CYS A 8 -5.53 -14.92 1.40
N VAL A 9 -4.25 -14.77 1.02
CA VAL A 9 -3.19 -15.74 1.36
C VAL A 9 -2.54 -15.48 2.73
N CYS A 10 -2.52 -14.24 3.21
CA CYS A 10 -2.03 -13.90 4.55
C CYS A 10 -3.22 -13.48 5.42
N VAL A 11 -3.76 -14.42 6.21
CA VAL A 11 -4.76 -14.10 7.23
C VAL A 11 -4.08 -13.23 8.28
N GLN A 12 -4.46 -11.96 8.34
CA GLN A 12 -4.11 -11.09 9.46
C GLN A 12 -4.85 -11.60 10.70
N GLU A 13 -4.14 -11.82 11.80
CA GLU A 13 -4.81 -12.20 13.06
C GLU A 13 -5.63 -11.04 13.66
N TRP A 14 -5.35 -9.80 13.26
CA TRP A 14 -6.03 -8.60 13.74
C TRP A 14 -5.88 -7.40 12.78
N TRP A 15 -6.80 -6.44 12.86
CA TRP A 15 -6.88 -5.26 11.97
C TRP A 15 -5.65 -4.35 11.98
N THR A 16 -4.80 -4.44 13.02
CA THR A 16 -3.56 -3.66 13.13
C THR A 16 -2.60 -3.88 11.96
N HIS A 17 -2.66 -5.05 11.29
CA HIS A 17 -1.80 -5.39 10.15
C HIS A 17 -2.48 -5.24 8.79
N LEU A 18 -3.64 -4.58 8.72
CA LEU A 18 -4.39 -4.38 7.48
C LEU A 18 -3.58 -3.64 6.42
N TRP A 19 -2.86 -2.61 6.82
CA TRP A 19 -2.02 -1.81 5.93
C TRP A 19 -0.98 -2.64 5.17
N LEU A 20 -0.49 -3.74 5.77
CA LEU A 20 0.51 -4.59 5.14
C LEU A 20 -0.09 -5.34 3.97
N ASN A 21 -1.28 -5.89 4.17
CA ASN A 21 -2.01 -6.62 3.14
C ASN A 21 -2.49 -5.69 2.02
N GLU A 22 -3.09 -4.56 2.35
CA GLU A 22 -3.62 -3.60 1.38
C GLU A 22 -2.49 -2.85 0.64
N GLY A 23 -1.44 -2.44 1.35
CA GLY A 23 -0.26 -1.81 0.76
C GLY A 23 0.51 -2.76 -0.14
N PHE A 24 0.63 -4.04 0.23
CA PHE A 24 1.28 -5.05 -0.60
C PHE A 24 0.46 -5.40 -1.84
N ALA A 25 -0.87 -5.51 -1.71
CA ALA A 25 -1.77 -5.71 -2.84
C ALA A 25 -1.65 -4.58 -3.85
N SER A 26 -1.66 -3.34 -3.36
CA SER A 26 -1.50 -2.13 -4.18
C SER A 26 -0.16 -2.14 -4.90
N TRP A 27 0.94 -2.48 -4.21
CA TRP A 27 2.26 -2.56 -4.82
C TRP A 27 2.37 -3.68 -5.88
N ILE A 28 1.83 -4.87 -5.61
CA ILE A 28 1.80 -5.99 -6.55
C ILE A 28 0.98 -5.65 -7.80
N GLU A 29 -0.11 -4.89 -7.68
CA GLU A 29 -0.89 -4.45 -8.83
C GLU A 29 -0.01 -3.69 -9.83
N TYR A 30 0.75 -2.71 -9.34
CA TYR A 30 1.69 -1.95 -10.16
C TYR A 30 2.81 -2.82 -10.74
N LEU A 31 3.39 -3.72 -9.94
CA LEU A 31 4.43 -4.64 -10.41
C LEU A 31 3.93 -5.60 -11.49
N CYS A 32 2.72 -6.13 -11.34
CA CYS A 32 2.10 -7.01 -12.33
C CYS A 32 1.86 -6.27 -13.65
N VAL A 33 1.36 -5.04 -13.59
CA VAL A 33 1.11 -4.22 -14.78
C VAL A 33 2.42 -3.89 -15.49
N ASP A 34 3.46 -3.50 -14.74
CA ASP A 34 4.78 -3.23 -15.28
C ASP A 34 5.39 -4.47 -15.98
N HIS A 35 5.20 -5.66 -15.41
CA HIS A 35 5.65 -6.91 -16.01
C HIS A 35 4.85 -7.31 -17.26
N CYS A 36 3.52 -7.12 -17.25
CA CYS A 36 2.67 -7.49 -18.37
C CYS A 36 2.78 -6.50 -19.54
N PHE A 37 2.98 -5.21 -19.24
CA PHE A 37 3.00 -4.13 -20.21
C PHE A 37 4.06 -3.07 -19.84
N PRO A 38 5.36 -3.39 -20.05
CA PRO A 38 6.46 -2.49 -19.69
C PRO A 38 6.45 -1.15 -20.46
N GLU A 39 5.72 -1.05 -21.56
CA GLU A 39 5.60 0.16 -22.36
C GLU A 39 4.80 1.29 -21.70
N TYR A 40 3.98 1.01 -20.68
CA TYR A 40 3.14 2.03 -20.04
C TYR A 40 3.89 2.91 -19.04
N ASP A 41 5.10 2.52 -18.64
CA ASP A 41 5.86 3.19 -17.58
C ASP A 41 4.98 3.50 -16.35
N ILE A 42 4.33 2.45 -15.84
CA ILE A 42 3.31 2.59 -14.80
C ILE A 42 3.89 3.14 -13.49
N TRP A 43 5.20 2.95 -13.27
CA TRP A 43 5.90 3.50 -12.11
C TRP A 43 5.96 5.03 -12.12
N THR A 44 6.01 5.67 -13.27
CA THR A 44 5.89 7.14 -13.36
C THR A 44 4.50 7.59 -12.91
N GLN A 45 3.45 6.84 -13.30
CA GLN A 45 2.09 7.11 -12.85
C GLN A 45 1.94 6.92 -11.34
N PHE A 46 2.52 5.85 -10.78
CA PHE A 46 2.56 5.61 -9.34
C PHE A 46 3.17 6.78 -8.57
N VAL A 47 4.30 7.34 -9.04
CA VAL A 47 4.93 8.49 -8.37
C VAL A 47 4.00 9.72 -8.39
N SER A 48 3.37 9.98 -9.53
CA SER A 48 2.48 11.13 -9.68
C SER A 48 1.17 11.00 -8.89
N ALA A 49 0.59 9.79 -8.81
CA ALA A 49 -0.76 9.58 -8.29
C ALA A 49 -0.78 9.09 -6.85
N ASP A 50 0.01 8.06 -6.51
CA ASP A 50 -0.02 7.43 -5.19
C ASP A 50 1.03 8.02 -4.26
N TYR A 51 2.28 8.16 -4.73
CA TYR A 51 3.35 8.67 -3.88
C TYR A 51 3.12 10.14 -3.48
N THR A 52 2.77 11.00 -4.44
CA THR A 52 2.47 12.42 -4.16
C THR A 52 1.26 12.55 -3.23
N ARG A 53 0.18 11.78 -3.49
CA ARG A 53 -1.01 11.77 -2.63
C ARG A 53 -0.71 11.27 -1.22
N ALA A 54 0.14 10.26 -1.07
CA ALA A 54 0.57 9.78 0.24
C ALA A 54 1.33 10.87 1.01
N LEU A 55 2.23 11.60 0.35
CA LEU A 55 2.96 12.70 0.98
C LEU A 55 2.03 13.86 1.36
N ASP A 56 1.09 14.22 0.49
CA ASP A 56 0.14 15.31 0.76
C ASP A 56 -0.74 14.99 1.98
N LEU A 57 -1.23 13.76 2.08
CA LEU A 57 -2.03 13.30 3.21
C LEU A 57 -1.20 13.18 4.49
N ASP A 58 0.05 12.70 4.37
CA ASP A 58 0.95 12.55 5.52
C ASP A 58 1.43 13.89 6.09
N ALA A 59 1.43 14.94 5.27
CA ALA A 59 1.78 16.29 5.69
C ALA A 59 0.66 17.00 6.48
N LEU A 60 -0.55 16.44 6.54
CA LEU A 60 -1.66 17.00 7.30
C LEU A 60 -1.54 16.65 8.79
N ASP A 61 -1.94 17.58 9.67
CA ASP A 61 -2.02 17.34 11.12
C ASP A 61 -3.07 16.25 11.48
N SER A 62 -3.99 15.96 10.57
CA SER A 62 -4.97 14.87 10.68
C SER A 62 -4.42 13.51 10.23
N SER A 63 -3.15 13.42 9.82
CA SER A 63 -2.50 12.16 9.45
C SER A 63 -2.39 11.21 10.66
N HIS A 64 -2.15 9.94 10.39
CA HIS A 64 -1.89 8.92 11.39
C HIS A 64 -0.69 8.03 11.00
N PRO A 65 -0.09 7.33 11.98
CA PRO A 65 0.89 6.29 11.70
C PRO A 65 0.29 5.18 10.83
N ILE A 66 1.12 4.55 9.99
CA ILE A 66 0.69 3.44 9.12
C ILE A 66 0.17 2.25 9.95
N GLU A 67 0.78 1.99 11.10
CA GLU A 67 0.32 0.98 12.05
C GLU A 67 -0.56 1.63 13.11
N VAL A 68 -1.85 1.27 13.10
CA VAL A 68 -2.85 1.76 14.06
C VAL A 68 -3.39 0.57 14.83
N ASN A 69 -3.32 0.64 16.17
CA ASN A 69 -3.84 -0.41 17.02
C ASN A 69 -5.36 -0.27 17.17
N VAL A 70 -6.12 -1.17 16.56
CA VAL A 70 -7.58 -1.15 16.60
C VAL A 70 -8.08 -1.88 17.85
N GLY A 71 -8.75 -1.15 18.74
CA GLY A 71 -9.36 -1.72 19.94
C GLY A 71 -10.80 -2.16 19.71
N HIS A 72 -11.52 -1.47 18.81
CA HIS A 72 -12.92 -1.73 18.52
C HIS A 72 -13.21 -1.76 17.01
N PRO A 73 -14.09 -2.66 16.51
CA PRO A 73 -14.39 -2.80 15.07
C PRO A 73 -14.93 -1.54 14.38
N SER A 74 -15.38 -0.53 15.13
CA SER A 74 -15.85 0.75 14.57
C SER A 74 -14.71 1.67 14.14
N GLU A 75 -13.50 1.44 14.64
CA GLU A 75 -12.29 2.20 14.27
C GLU A 75 -11.68 1.67 12.95
N VAL A 76 -12.27 0.61 12.40
CA VAL A 76 -11.81 -0.03 11.16
C VAL A 76 -11.98 0.91 9.96
N ASP A 77 -13.04 1.73 9.93
CA ASP A 77 -13.23 2.68 8.83
C ASP A 77 -12.16 3.79 8.80
N GLU A 78 -11.54 4.10 9.94
CA GLU A 78 -10.46 5.10 10.03
C GLU A 78 -9.13 4.56 9.51
N ILE A 79 -8.92 3.23 9.53
CA ILE A 79 -7.72 2.60 8.98
C ILE A 79 -7.87 2.20 7.50
N PHE A 80 -9.10 2.18 6.97
CA PHE A 80 -9.39 1.97 5.54
C PHE A 80 -9.25 3.27 4.74
N ASP A 81 -8.06 3.86 4.85
CA ASP A 81 -7.80 5.19 4.36
C ASP A 81 -6.68 5.21 3.31
N ALA A 82 -6.56 6.33 2.61
CA ALA A 82 -5.56 6.50 1.58
C ALA A 82 -4.11 6.36 2.07
N ILE A 83 -3.83 6.58 3.36
CA ILE A 83 -2.51 6.38 3.96
C ILE A 83 -2.17 4.88 3.96
N SER A 84 -3.06 4.01 4.44
CA SER A 84 -2.85 2.55 4.46
C SER A 84 -2.54 1.97 3.07
N TYR A 85 -3.22 2.46 2.02
CA TYR A 85 -2.96 2.04 0.63
C TYR A 85 -1.69 2.67 0.07
N SER A 86 -1.66 4.00 -0.06
CA SER A 86 -0.64 4.70 -0.85
C SER A 86 0.69 4.85 -0.11
N LYS A 87 0.65 5.17 1.19
CA LYS A 87 1.86 5.26 2.01
C LYS A 87 2.44 3.86 2.26
N GLY A 88 1.58 2.88 2.53
CA GLY A 88 1.95 1.46 2.63
C GLY A 88 2.67 0.94 1.38
N ALA A 89 2.08 1.12 0.20
CA ALA A 89 2.69 0.74 -1.08
C ALA A 89 4.01 1.46 -1.35
N SER A 90 4.10 2.75 -0.98
CA SER A 90 5.33 3.55 -1.15
C SER A 90 6.47 3.06 -0.28
N VAL A 91 6.18 2.68 0.97
CA VAL A 91 7.18 2.09 1.89
C VAL A 91 7.65 0.72 1.39
N ILE A 92 6.72 -0.13 0.94
CA ILE A 92 7.06 -1.45 0.39
C ILE A 92 7.94 -1.31 -0.85
N ARG A 93 7.63 -0.37 -1.76
CA ARG A 93 8.47 -0.05 -2.90
C ARG A 93 9.87 0.41 -2.48
N MET A 94 9.98 1.25 -1.46
CA MET A 94 11.27 1.71 -0.94
C MET A 94 12.09 0.54 -0.39
N LEU A 95 11.45 -0.35 0.38
CA LEU A 95 12.08 -1.55 0.92
C LEU A 95 12.54 -2.50 -0.19
N HIS A 96 11.72 -2.71 -1.22
CA HIS A 96 12.07 -3.50 -2.39
C HIS A 96 13.33 -2.95 -3.09
N ASN A 97 13.35 -1.64 -3.36
CA ASN A 97 14.52 -0.99 -3.97
C ASN A 97 15.77 -1.01 -3.05
N TYR A 98 15.57 -0.97 -1.73
CA TYR A 98 16.68 -1.01 -0.77
C TYR A 98 17.31 -2.40 -0.65
N ILE A 99 16.48 -3.46 -0.66
CA ILE A 99 16.93 -4.85 -0.62
C ILE A 99 17.56 -5.27 -1.96
N GLY A 100 17.05 -4.71 -3.06
CA GLY A 100 17.51 -4.98 -4.42
C GLY A 100 16.89 -6.25 -5.00
N ASP A 101 16.77 -6.29 -6.33
CA ASP A 101 16.19 -7.41 -7.09
C ASP A 101 17.03 -8.71 -7.01
N GLU A 102 18.16 -8.69 -6.32
CA GLU A 102 19.12 -9.80 -6.24
C GLU A 102 18.76 -10.84 -5.17
N VAL A 103 17.66 -10.64 -4.45
CA VAL A 103 17.13 -11.59 -3.47
C VAL A 103 15.85 -12.25 -4.02
N GLY A 104 15.97 -12.89 -5.18
CA GLY A 104 14.88 -13.61 -5.87
C GLY A 104 15.40 -14.77 -6.69
#